data_AF-A0A956TGK3-F1
#
_entry.id   AF-A0A956TGK3-F1
#
_cell.length_a   1.000
_cell.length_b   1.000
_cell.length_c   1.000
_cell.angle_alpha   90.00
_cell.angle_beta   90.00
_cell.angle_gamma   90.00
#
_symmetry.space_group_name_H-M   'P 1'
#
loop_
_entity.id
_entity.type
_entity.pdbx_description
1 polymer ?
#
loop_
_entity_poly.entity_id
_entity_poly.type
_entity_poly.pdbx_seq_one_letter_code
_entity_poly.pdbx_strand_id
1 'polypeptide(L)'
;MKELCELISRATGVRLSDSQLSDLRQQLDQMGLGPERWRSALGTVLNAHSHFWRHPQQFEFLARAWAANRVGTRVWSAGCSTGAETYSLAIAMREAGCYGHILGTDLVERNIETARAGVYPISALRGLPQELVERYLEVDTKLARVDPELFSLVSFEVENLLAPGYRPPMDVILCRNVLIYFEPAAARRVIDHLTEALEVGGYLVLGYPEATLLAHPDLVPLPDLAIYRKQVGFTLPKPIAPPRAGRDNFDAAVAAHSNGELELAEQLLSEYLRGEP
;
A
#
# COMPACT_ATOMS: atom_id res chain seq x y z
N MET A 1 -20.87 -3.13 -17.48
CA MET A 1 -19.39 -3.14 -17.64
C MET A 1 -18.72 -1.77 -17.64
N LYS A 2 -19.06 -0.82 -18.54
CA LYS A 2 -18.43 0.53 -18.52
C LYS A 2 -18.65 1.25 -17.18
N GLU A 3 -19.90 1.36 -16.75
CA GLU A 3 -20.30 1.97 -15.47
C GLU A 3 -19.62 1.30 -14.27
N LEU A 4 -19.46 -0.03 -14.33
CA LEU A 4 -18.76 -0.81 -13.30
C LEU A 4 -17.26 -0.45 -13.20
N CYS A 5 -16.59 -0.21 -14.33
CA CYS A 5 -15.19 0.24 -14.33
C CYS A 5 -15.05 1.64 -13.74
N GLU A 6 -15.98 2.54 -14.09
CA GLU A 6 -16.04 3.89 -13.54
C GLU A 6 -16.32 3.87 -12.03
N LEU A 7 -17.17 2.94 -11.57
CA LEU A 7 -17.43 2.73 -10.15
C LEU A 7 -16.22 2.20 -9.39
N ILE A 8 -15.51 1.20 -9.94
CA ILE A 8 -14.23 0.72 -9.37
C ILE A 8 -13.25 1.90 -9.23
N SER A 9 -13.12 2.73 -10.25
CA SER A 9 -12.30 3.95 -10.22
C SER A 9 -12.75 4.91 -9.10
N ARG A 10 -14.04 5.23 -9.01
CA ARG A 10 -14.58 6.11 -7.95
C ARG A 10 -14.34 5.58 -6.54
N ALA A 11 -14.62 4.30 -6.31
CA ALA A 11 -14.60 3.70 -4.98
C ALA A 11 -13.17 3.40 -4.47
N THR A 12 -12.25 3.06 -5.38
CA THR A 12 -10.81 2.97 -5.05
C THR A 12 -10.12 4.34 -5.04
N GLY A 13 -10.80 5.37 -5.54
CA GLY A 13 -10.23 6.71 -5.73
C GLY A 13 -9.14 6.78 -6.80
N VAL A 14 -8.92 5.69 -7.53
CA VAL A 14 -7.93 5.60 -8.60
C VAL A 14 -8.44 6.30 -9.85
N ARG A 15 -7.66 7.24 -10.35
CA ARG A 15 -7.89 7.93 -11.61
C ARG A 15 -7.46 7.05 -12.78
N LEU A 16 -8.40 6.69 -13.64
CA LEU A 16 -8.14 5.94 -14.88
C LEU A 16 -8.42 6.83 -16.09
N SER A 17 -7.53 6.83 -17.08
CA SER A 17 -7.81 7.42 -18.39
C SER A 17 -8.86 6.61 -19.17
N ASP A 18 -9.40 7.16 -20.26
CA ASP A 18 -10.32 6.43 -21.14
C ASP A 18 -9.71 5.12 -21.68
N SER A 19 -8.42 5.13 -22.01
CA SER A 19 -7.70 3.93 -22.45
C SER A 19 -7.59 2.91 -21.31
N GLN A 20 -7.25 3.34 -20.10
CA GLN A 20 -7.16 2.46 -18.93
C GLN A 20 -8.52 1.89 -18.51
N LEU A 21 -9.61 2.66 -18.65
CA LEU A 21 -10.97 2.16 -18.45
C LEU A 21 -11.34 1.10 -19.50
N SER A 22 -10.94 1.30 -20.75
CA SER A 22 -11.11 0.31 -21.81
C SER A 22 -10.32 -0.97 -21.51
N ASP A 23 -9.06 -0.84 -21.08
CA ASP A 23 -8.22 -1.98 -20.72
C ASP A 23 -8.79 -2.71 -19.50
N LEU A 24 -9.23 -1.99 -18.46
CA LEU A 24 -9.88 -2.56 -17.29
C LEU A 24 -11.11 -3.38 -17.68
N ARG A 25 -11.95 -2.82 -18.56
CA ARG A 25 -13.11 -3.54 -19.10
C ARG A 25 -12.69 -4.82 -19.81
N GLN A 26 -11.69 -4.75 -20.69
CA GLN A 26 -11.20 -5.93 -21.40
C GLN A 26 -10.68 -7.00 -20.44
N GLN A 27 -9.95 -6.62 -19.39
CA GLN A 27 -9.46 -7.55 -18.37
C GLN A 27 -10.62 -8.18 -17.59
N LEU A 28 -11.63 -7.39 -17.19
CA LEU A 28 -12.81 -7.92 -16.49
C LEU A 28 -13.64 -8.85 -17.39
N ASP A 29 -13.78 -8.55 -18.68
CA ASP A 29 -14.48 -9.41 -19.63
C ASP A 29 -13.76 -10.77 -19.79
N GLN A 30 -12.43 -10.80 -19.68
CA GLN A 30 -11.61 -12.03 -19.75
C GLN A 30 -11.60 -12.82 -18.43
N MET A 31 -11.43 -12.14 -17.29
CA MET A 31 -11.31 -12.77 -15.98
C MET A 31 -12.68 -13.13 -15.38
N GLY A 32 -13.74 -12.43 -15.79
CA GLY A 32 -15.05 -12.44 -15.14
C GLY A 32 -15.07 -11.61 -13.84
N LEU A 33 -16.28 -11.34 -13.34
CA LEU A 33 -16.48 -10.58 -12.10
C LEU A 33 -16.27 -11.47 -10.87
N GLY A 34 -15.64 -10.91 -9.85
CA GLY A 34 -15.38 -11.57 -8.58
C GLY A 34 -14.58 -10.69 -7.62
N PRO A 35 -14.69 -10.89 -6.29
CA PRO A 35 -14.02 -10.10 -5.24
C PRO A 35 -12.54 -9.81 -5.48
N GLU A 36 -11.79 -10.79 -5.97
CA GLU A 36 -10.34 -10.67 -6.22
C GLU A 36 -10.00 -10.37 -7.68
N ARG A 37 -10.91 -10.70 -8.59
CA ARG A 37 -10.69 -10.56 -10.04
C ARG A 37 -10.65 -9.10 -10.46
N TRP A 38 -11.52 -8.26 -9.89
CA TRP A 38 -11.49 -6.83 -10.20
C TRP A 38 -10.23 -6.15 -9.65
N ARG A 39 -9.73 -6.58 -8.48
CA ARG A 39 -8.46 -6.08 -7.92
C ARG A 39 -7.29 -6.46 -8.81
N SER A 40 -7.25 -7.72 -9.27
CA SER A 40 -6.24 -8.21 -10.21
C SER A 40 -6.28 -7.48 -11.56
N ALA A 41 -7.48 -7.28 -12.11
CA ALA A 41 -7.68 -6.51 -13.34
C ALA A 41 -7.20 -5.06 -13.19
N LEU A 42 -7.58 -4.39 -12.10
CA LEU A 42 -7.13 -3.03 -11.79
C LEU A 42 -5.60 -2.97 -11.63
N GLY A 43 -5.00 -3.92 -10.91
CA GLY A 43 -3.55 -4.01 -10.74
C GLY A 43 -2.79 -4.15 -12.07
N THR A 44 -3.35 -4.90 -13.01
CA THR A 44 -2.78 -5.08 -14.36
C THR A 44 -2.78 -3.76 -15.13
N VAL A 45 -3.86 -2.98 -15.03
CA VAL A 45 -4.02 -1.67 -15.71
C VAL A 45 -3.09 -0.61 -15.12
N LEU A 46 -2.88 -0.62 -13.80
CA LEU A 46 -1.99 0.33 -13.13
C LEU A 46 -0.51 0.04 -13.39
N ASN A 47 -0.16 -1.21 -13.73
CA ASN A 47 1.20 -1.63 -14.06
C ASN A 47 2.24 -1.11 -13.03
N ALA A 48 1.91 -1.25 -11.75
CA ALA A 48 2.75 -0.74 -10.68
C ALA A 48 4.05 -1.54 -10.58
N HIS A 49 5.18 -0.87 -10.80
CA HIS A 49 6.52 -1.48 -10.68
C HIS A 49 7.15 -1.16 -9.34
N SER A 50 7.58 -2.20 -8.62
CA SER A 50 8.36 -2.10 -7.39
C SER A 50 9.70 -2.83 -7.54
N HIS A 51 10.73 -2.35 -6.84
CA HIS A 51 12.06 -2.96 -6.78
C HIS A 51 12.70 -2.65 -5.44
N PHE A 52 13.68 -3.46 -5.07
CA PHE A 52 14.40 -3.30 -3.82
C PHE A 52 15.14 -1.96 -3.79
N TRP A 53 15.28 -1.41 -2.60
CA TRP A 53 16.15 -0.27 -2.31
C TRP A 53 15.89 1.01 -3.14
N ARG A 54 14.67 1.17 -3.68
CA ARG A 54 14.25 2.38 -4.39
C ARG A 54 14.40 3.60 -3.49
N HIS A 55 15.03 4.67 -3.98
CA HIS A 55 15.30 5.89 -3.19
C HIS A 55 16.12 5.61 -1.91
N PRO A 56 17.38 5.15 -2.06
CA PRO A 56 18.23 4.70 -0.94
C PRO A 56 18.37 5.72 0.20
N GLN A 57 18.37 7.01 -0.13
CA GLN A 57 18.50 8.10 0.84
C GLN A 57 17.39 8.09 1.91
N GLN A 58 16.19 7.62 1.57
CA GLN A 58 15.09 7.47 2.52
C GLN A 58 15.36 6.32 3.51
N PHE A 59 15.88 5.18 3.04
CA PHE A 59 16.26 4.06 3.92
C PHE A 59 17.43 4.42 4.82
N GLU A 60 18.43 5.14 4.31
CA GLU A 60 19.57 5.64 5.10
C GLU A 60 19.11 6.60 6.20
N PHE A 61 18.14 7.47 5.91
CA PHE A 61 17.53 8.34 6.91
C PHE A 61 16.84 7.52 8.00
N LEU A 62 15.99 6.55 7.62
CA LEU A 62 15.26 5.71 8.56
C LEU A 62 16.21 4.88 9.44
N ALA A 63 17.27 4.30 8.87
CA ALA A 63 18.28 3.57 9.61
C ALA A 63 18.95 4.44 10.70
N ARG A 64 19.27 5.71 10.38
CA ARG A 64 19.79 6.66 11.39
C ARG A 64 18.74 6.99 12.46
N ALA A 65 17.48 7.16 12.07
CA ALA A 65 16.40 7.43 13.02
C ALA A 65 16.17 6.24 13.98
N TRP A 66 16.21 5.01 13.47
CA TRP A 66 16.06 3.78 14.26
C TRP A 66 17.24 3.49 15.17
N ALA A 67 18.45 3.94 14.83
CA ALA A 67 19.60 3.80 15.72
C ALA A 67 19.38 4.48 17.09
N ALA A 68 18.51 5.50 17.15
CA ALA A 68 18.12 6.18 18.38
C ALA A 68 17.00 5.46 19.16
N ASN A 69 16.21 4.59 18.51
CA ASN A 69 15.14 3.80 19.15
C ASN A 69 15.15 2.36 18.61
N ARG A 70 15.79 1.45 19.36
CA ARG A 70 16.22 0.15 18.85
C ARG A 70 15.18 -0.97 18.98
N VAL A 71 14.06 -0.77 19.65
CA VAL A 71 13.08 -1.84 19.93
C VAL A 71 11.64 -1.36 19.79
N GLY A 72 10.76 -2.25 19.32
CA GLY A 72 9.32 -2.02 19.26
C GLY A 72 8.85 -1.13 18.12
N THR A 73 9.71 -0.81 17.15
CA THR A 73 9.36 0.04 16.01
C THR A 73 8.30 -0.63 15.13
N ARG A 74 7.16 0.03 14.93
CA ARG A 74 6.08 -0.40 14.05
C ARG A 74 6.16 0.36 12.74
N VAL A 75 6.28 -0.36 11.64
CA VAL A 75 6.39 0.22 10.30
C VAL A 75 5.25 -0.29 9.42
N TRP A 76 4.70 0.60 8.59
CA TRP A 76 3.70 0.23 7.58
C TRP A 76 4.16 0.65 6.19
N SER A 77 4.35 -0.30 5.28
CA SER A 77 4.50 -0.07 3.83
C SER A 77 3.13 -0.17 3.17
N ALA A 78 2.50 0.99 2.95
CA ALA A 78 1.16 1.15 2.45
C ALA A 78 1.17 1.22 0.91
N GLY A 79 0.60 0.20 0.26
CA GLY A 79 0.73 -0.04 -1.18
C GLY A 79 2.08 -0.69 -1.52
N CYS A 80 2.42 -1.76 -0.80
CA CYS A 80 3.75 -2.40 -0.87
C CYS A 80 4.00 -3.16 -2.17
N SER A 81 3.00 -3.29 -3.06
CA SER A 81 3.06 -4.10 -4.27
C SER A 81 3.54 -5.52 -3.91
N THR A 82 4.48 -6.07 -4.67
CA THR A 82 5.03 -7.42 -4.46
C THR A 82 5.97 -7.53 -3.26
N GLY A 83 6.08 -6.52 -2.39
CA GLY A 83 6.79 -6.61 -1.10
C GLY A 83 8.28 -6.22 -1.12
N ALA A 84 8.85 -5.86 -2.27
CA ALA A 84 10.25 -5.46 -2.37
C ALA A 84 10.61 -4.26 -1.46
N GLU A 85 9.68 -3.30 -1.31
CA GLU A 85 9.84 -2.18 -0.36
C GLU A 85 9.83 -2.67 1.09
N THR A 86 8.88 -3.54 1.45
CA THR A 86 8.77 -4.13 2.78
C THR A 86 10.03 -4.89 3.19
N TYR A 87 10.61 -5.68 2.28
CA TYR A 87 11.87 -6.36 2.56
C TYR A 87 13.08 -5.41 2.59
N SER A 88 13.06 -4.33 1.81
CA SER A 88 14.09 -3.28 1.93
C SER A 88 14.05 -2.61 3.30
N LEU A 89 12.85 -2.36 3.84
CA LEU A 89 12.68 -1.89 5.22
C LEU A 89 13.21 -2.90 6.24
N ALA A 90 12.91 -4.19 6.06
CA ALA A 90 13.38 -5.25 6.96
C ALA A 90 14.92 -5.31 7.00
N ILE A 91 15.56 -5.26 5.83
CA ILE A 91 17.02 -5.19 5.70
C ILE A 91 17.55 -3.94 6.40
N ALA A 92 17.02 -2.76 6.09
CA ALA A 92 17.47 -1.51 6.71
C ALA A 92 17.30 -1.50 8.24
N MET A 93 16.21 -2.08 8.75
CA MET A 93 15.92 -2.19 10.18
C MET A 93 16.94 -3.11 10.86
N ARG A 94 17.26 -4.24 10.25
CA ARG A 94 18.29 -5.18 10.73
C ARG A 94 19.68 -4.55 10.74
N GLU A 95 20.06 -3.87 9.66
CA GLU A 95 21.35 -3.18 9.57
C GLU A 95 21.52 -2.07 10.62
N ALA A 96 20.43 -1.39 10.99
CA ALA A 96 20.43 -0.40 12.05
C ALA A 96 20.52 -1.01 13.47
N GLY A 97 20.42 -2.34 13.60
CA GLY A 97 20.30 -3.02 14.89
C GLY A 97 19.01 -2.65 15.63
N CYS A 98 17.94 -2.39 14.88
CA CYS A 98 16.59 -2.13 15.37
C CYS A 98 15.74 -3.38 15.26
N TYR A 99 14.83 -3.57 16.22
CA TYR A 99 13.87 -4.67 16.26
C TYR A 99 12.46 -4.10 16.27
N GLY A 100 11.56 -4.72 15.52
CA GLY A 100 10.24 -4.19 15.29
C GLY A 100 9.43 -5.10 14.38
N HIS A 101 8.29 -4.56 13.92
CA HIS A 101 7.38 -5.25 13.01
C HIS A 101 7.05 -4.36 11.83
N ILE A 102 7.01 -4.95 10.64
CA ILE A 102 6.72 -4.26 9.38
C ILE A 102 5.48 -4.90 8.76
N LEU A 103 4.43 -4.11 8.61
CA LEU A 103 3.23 -4.49 7.87
C LEU A 103 3.36 -3.99 6.43
N GLY A 104 3.24 -4.88 5.44
CA GLY A 104 3.05 -4.53 4.04
C GLY A 104 1.59 -4.72 3.64
N THR A 105 0.95 -3.71 3.06
CA THR A 105 -0.42 -3.83 2.56
C THR A 105 -0.53 -3.46 1.10
N ASP A 106 -1.36 -4.16 0.34
CA ASP A 106 -1.61 -3.86 -1.06
C ASP A 106 -3.05 -4.20 -1.44
N LEU A 107 -3.59 -3.50 -2.43
CA LEU A 107 -4.93 -3.78 -2.92
C LEU A 107 -4.99 -5.11 -3.67
N VAL A 108 -3.91 -5.56 -4.29
CA VAL A 108 -3.95 -6.72 -5.19
C VAL A 108 -3.48 -7.98 -4.46
N GLU A 109 -4.37 -8.94 -4.24
CA GLU A 109 -4.06 -10.18 -3.51
C GLU A 109 -2.87 -10.94 -4.09
N ARG A 110 -2.77 -11.05 -5.41
CA ARG A 110 -1.63 -11.71 -6.08
C ARG A 110 -0.28 -11.05 -5.78
N ASN A 111 -0.26 -9.73 -5.58
CA ASN A 111 0.95 -9.03 -5.15
C ASN A 111 1.35 -9.45 -3.74
N ILE A 112 0.37 -9.55 -2.83
CA ILE A 112 0.56 -10.03 -1.47
C ILE A 112 1.02 -11.50 -1.42
N GLU A 113 0.47 -12.37 -2.27
CA GLU A 113 0.95 -13.75 -2.41
C GLU A 113 2.42 -13.79 -2.85
N THR A 114 2.79 -12.95 -3.82
CA THR A 114 4.18 -12.82 -4.28
C THR A 114 5.09 -12.32 -3.15
N ALA A 115 4.62 -11.33 -2.38
CA ALA A 115 5.34 -10.78 -1.23
C ALA A 115 5.59 -11.84 -0.15
N ARG A 116 4.56 -12.63 0.19
CA ARG A 116 4.66 -13.74 1.16
C ARG A 116 5.58 -14.85 0.68
N ALA A 117 5.64 -15.11 -0.63
CA ALA A 117 6.56 -16.09 -1.19
C ALA A 117 8.02 -15.63 -1.10
N GLY A 118 8.28 -14.32 -1.14
CA GLY A 118 9.63 -13.76 -1.02
C GLY A 118 10.57 -14.16 -2.16
N VAL A 119 10.04 -14.48 -3.34
CA VAL A 119 10.82 -14.90 -4.52
C VAL A 119 10.69 -13.86 -5.62
N TYR A 120 11.83 -13.35 -6.08
CA TYR A 120 11.91 -12.23 -7.01
C TYR A 120 12.82 -12.54 -8.20
N PRO A 121 12.56 -11.97 -9.40
CA PRO A 121 13.55 -11.98 -10.46
C PRO A 121 14.77 -11.12 -10.05
N ILE A 122 15.97 -11.49 -10.50
CA ILE A 122 17.20 -10.73 -10.19
C ILE A 122 17.09 -9.25 -10.58
N SER A 123 16.33 -8.94 -11.64
CA SER A 123 16.09 -7.55 -12.07
C SER A 123 15.39 -6.68 -11.01
N ALA A 124 14.64 -7.29 -10.07
CA ALA A 124 14.01 -6.59 -8.96
C ALA A 124 15.02 -6.15 -7.89
N LEU A 125 16.23 -6.73 -7.86
CA LEU A 125 17.29 -6.38 -6.90
C LEU A 125 18.04 -5.09 -7.29
N ARG A 126 17.67 -4.44 -8.41
CA ARG A 126 18.34 -3.24 -8.89
C ARG A 126 18.43 -2.19 -7.78
N GLY A 127 19.64 -1.71 -7.49
CA GLY A 127 19.87 -0.68 -6.47
C GLY A 127 20.09 -1.20 -5.05
N LEU A 128 19.87 -2.49 -4.76
CA LEU A 128 20.28 -3.09 -3.49
C LEU A 128 21.81 -3.33 -3.52
N PRO A 129 22.58 -2.80 -2.55
CA PRO A 129 24.01 -3.05 -2.44
C PRO A 129 24.34 -4.55 -2.44
N GLN A 130 25.43 -4.92 -3.12
CA GLN A 130 25.83 -6.32 -3.29
C GLN A 130 26.07 -7.01 -1.93
N GLU A 131 26.62 -6.28 -0.96
CA GLU A 131 26.87 -6.79 0.40
C GLU A 131 25.57 -7.07 1.17
N LEU A 132 24.45 -6.42 0.81
CA LEU A 132 23.14 -6.71 1.37
C LEU A 132 22.46 -7.87 0.63
N VAL A 133 22.67 -7.99 -0.68
CA VAL A 133 22.23 -9.15 -1.46
C VAL A 133 22.83 -10.43 -0.88
N GLU A 134 24.15 -10.47 -0.69
CA GLU A 134 24.87 -11.65 -0.20
C GLU A 134 24.47 -12.06 1.23
N ARG A 135 24.00 -11.11 2.04
CA ARG A 135 23.64 -11.36 3.45
C ARG A 135 22.18 -11.73 3.67
N TYR A 136 21.27 -11.24 2.84
CA TYR A 136 19.83 -11.32 3.08
C TYR A 136 19.04 -12.00 1.97
N LEU A 137 19.71 -12.44 0.90
CA LEU A 137 19.08 -13.11 -0.23
C LEU A 137 19.88 -14.34 -0.66
N GLU A 138 19.18 -15.40 -1.00
CA GLU A 138 19.73 -16.54 -1.73
C GLU A 138 19.48 -16.32 -3.24
N VAL A 139 20.54 -16.07 -3.99
CA VAL A 139 20.46 -15.77 -5.43
C VAL A 139 20.88 -16.98 -6.26
N ASP A 140 20.01 -17.39 -7.18
CA ASP A 140 20.32 -18.37 -8.23
C ASP A 140 20.56 -17.69 -9.60
N THR A 141 20.43 -18.41 -10.71
CA THR A 141 20.69 -17.84 -12.05
C THR A 141 19.62 -16.86 -12.54
N LYS A 142 18.40 -16.90 -12.01
CA LYS A 142 17.27 -16.07 -12.48
C LYS A 142 16.47 -15.44 -11.35
N LEU A 143 16.48 -16.06 -10.18
CA LEU A 143 15.66 -15.71 -9.04
C LEU A 143 16.53 -15.41 -7.83
N ALA A 144 15.96 -14.59 -6.95
CA ALA A 144 16.46 -14.31 -5.61
C ALA A 144 15.36 -14.66 -4.62
N ARG A 145 15.72 -15.36 -3.55
CA ARG A 145 14.83 -15.71 -2.45
C ARG A 145 15.23 -14.90 -1.22
N VAL A 146 14.25 -14.32 -0.56
CA VAL A 146 14.47 -13.60 0.69
C VAL A 146 14.86 -14.58 1.80
N ASP A 147 15.87 -14.21 2.60
CA ASP A 147 16.27 -14.98 3.77
C ASP A 147 15.08 -15.17 4.73
N PRO A 148 14.78 -16.42 5.15
CA PRO A 148 13.69 -16.72 6.08
C PRO A 148 13.73 -15.93 7.39
N GLU A 149 14.90 -15.47 7.85
CA GLU A 149 15.02 -14.63 9.04
C GLU A 149 14.21 -13.32 8.91
N LEU A 150 14.11 -12.76 7.69
CA LEU A 150 13.36 -11.53 7.45
C LEU A 150 11.84 -11.74 7.53
N PHE A 151 11.34 -12.98 7.34
CA PHE A 151 9.92 -13.28 7.46
C PHE A 151 9.39 -13.07 8.88
N SER A 152 10.25 -13.21 9.89
CA SER A 152 9.87 -12.94 11.27
C SER A 152 9.57 -11.46 11.58
N LEU A 153 10.04 -10.55 10.72
CA LEU A 153 9.86 -9.10 10.87
C LEU A 153 8.69 -8.55 10.06
N VAL A 154 8.17 -9.33 9.11
CA VAL A 154 7.20 -8.83 8.14
C VAL A 154 5.88 -9.58 8.21
N SER A 155 4.80 -8.86 7.96
CA SER A 155 3.47 -9.43 7.71
C SER A 155 2.86 -8.75 6.50
N PHE A 156 1.93 -9.43 5.84
CA PHE A 156 1.28 -8.92 4.64
C PHE A 156 -0.23 -9.09 4.69
N GLU A 157 -0.96 -8.05 4.31
CA GLU A 157 -2.42 -8.02 4.29
C GLU A 157 -2.95 -7.40 2.98
N VAL A 158 -4.12 -7.87 2.52
CA VAL A 158 -4.83 -7.27 1.39
C VAL A 158 -5.66 -6.12 1.90
N GLU A 159 -5.46 -4.93 1.35
CA GLU A 159 -6.13 -3.74 1.84
C GLU A 159 -6.33 -2.63 0.80
N ASN A 160 -7.50 -1.99 0.86
CA ASN A 160 -7.76 -0.72 0.22
C ASN A 160 -7.42 0.45 1.17
N LEU A 161 -6.51 1.34 0.77
CA LEU A 161 -6.08 2.49 1.57
C LEU A 161 -7.20 3.49 1.90
N LEU A 162 -8.31 3.47 1.15
CA LEU A 162 -9.50 4.28 1.42
C LEU A 162 -10.55 3.57 2.27
N ALA A 163 -10.40 2.27 2.54
CA ALA A 163 -11.33 1.57 3.41
C ALA A 163 -11.14 2.05 4.86
N PRO A 164 -12.24 2.31 5.60
CA PRO A 164 -12.17 2.58 7.01
C PRO A 164 -11.72 1.31 7.73
N GLY A 165 -10.78 1.49 8.66
CA GLY A 165 -10.25 0.39 9.44
C GLY A 165 -9.43 0.94 10.58
N TYR A 166 -9.52 0.30 11.75
CA TYR A 166 -8.60 0.61 12.82
C TYR A 166 -7.22 0.05 12.52
N ARG A 167 -6.20 0.89 12.69
CA ARG A 167 -4.82 0.43 12.81
C ARG A 167 -4.25 0.82 14.15
N PRO A 168 -3.46 -0.07 14.77
CA PRO A 168 -2.53 0.35 15.80
C PRO A 168 -1.66 1.50 15.28
N PRO A 169 -1.31 2.47 16.13
CA PRO A 169 -0.41 3.54 15.73
C PRO A 169 0.92 2.99 15.17
N MET A 170 1.49 3.68 14.20
CA MET A 170 2.73 3.31 13.51
C MET A 170 3.81 4.36 13.79
N ASP A 171 5.05 3.93 13.97
CA ASP A 171 6.18 4.85 14.15
C ASP A 171 6.68 5.40 12.80
N VAL A 172 6.56 4.58 11.75
CA VAL A 172 6.92 4.94 10.37
C VAL A 172 5.87 4.40 9.40
N ILE A 173 5.44 5.22 8.45
CA ILE A 173 4.57 4.83 7.35
C ILE A 173 5.24 5.21 6.02
N LEU A 174 5.38 4.26 5.10
CA LEU A 174 5.75 4.49 3.71
C LEU A 174 4.48 4.41 2.86
N CYS A 175 4.25 5.37 1.98
CA CYS A 175 3.24 5.29 0.94
C CYS A 175 3.81 5.92 -0.33
N ARG A 176 4.56 5.13 -1.08
CA ARG A 176 5.44 5.61 -2.14
C ARG A 176 5.02 5.07 -3.51
N ASN A 177 4.87 5.98 -4.46
CA ASN A 177 4.48 5.68 -5.85
C ASN A 177 3.12 4.97 -5.94
N VAL A 178 2.21 5.37 -5.05
CA VAL A 178 0.83 4.88 -4.93
C VAL A 178 -0.14 6.04 -5.14
N LEU A 179 0.07 7.18 -4.48
CA LEU A 179 -0.82 8.34 -4.53
C LEU A 179 -0.87 8.98 -5.92
N ILE A 180 0.14 8.75 -6.76
CA ILE A 180 0.14 9.18 -8.17
C ILE A 180 -1.02 8.61 -9.00
N TYR A 181 -1.62 7.50 -8.56
CA TYR A 181 -2.77 6.91 -9.23
C TYR A 181 -4.10 7.46 -8.73
N PHE A 182 -4.13 8.25 -7.66
CA PHE A 182 -5.37 8.71 -7.03
C PHE A 182 -5.83 10.05 -7.60
N GLU A 183 -7.16 10.24 -7.64
CA GLU A 183 -7.72 11.59 -7.78
C GLU A 183 -7.29 12.47 -6.59
N PRO A 184 -7.06 13.78 -6.76
CA PRO A 184 -6.50 14.63 -5.70
C PRO A 184 -7.27 14.59 -4.38
N ALA A 185 -8.61 14.57 -4.43
CA ALA A 185 -9.45 14.47 -3.25
C ALA A 185 -9.33 13.10 -2.54
N ALA A 186 -9.11 12.03 -3.31
CA ALA A 186 -8.90 10.69 -2.76
C ALA A 186 -7.50 10.54 -2.15
N ALA A 187 -6.46 11.04 -2.84
CA ALA A 187 -5.10 11.11 -2.31
C ALA A 187 -5.06 11.86 -0.97
N ARG A 188 -5.83 12.96 -0.86
CA ARG A 188 -5.94 13.71 0.38
C ARG A 188 -6.54 12.88 1.53
N ARG A 189 -7.62 12.15 1.27
CA ARG A 189 -8.22 11.27 2.29
C ARG A 189 -7.28 10.16 2.74
N VAL A 190 -6.52 9.58 1.80
CA VAL A 190 -5.48 8.60 2.15
C VAL A 190 -4.46 9.25 3.07
N ILE A 191 -3.92 10.42 2.71
CA ILE A 191 -2.97 11.17 3.55
C ILE A 191 -3.53 11.42 4.96
N ASP A 192 -4.78 11.85 5.07
CA ASP A 192 -5.41 12.10 6.37
C ASP A 192 -5.46 10.80 7.20
N HIS A 193 -5.86 9.66 6.59
CA HIS A 193 -5.88 8.34 7.23
C HIS A 193 -4.48 7.86 7.67
N LEU A 194 -3.48 8.00 6.80
CA LEU A 194 -2.09 7.68 7.14
C LEU A 194 -1.60 8.56 8.30
N THR A 195 -1.96 9.84 8.30
CA THR A 195 -1.56 10.77 9.37
C THR A 195 -2.23 10.43 10.69
N GLU A 196 -3.50 10.01 10.68
CA GLU A 196 -4.21 9.53 11.87
C GLU A 196 -3.54 8.27 12.45
N ALA A 197 -3.12 7.33 11.61
CA ALA A 197 -2.41 6.12 12.02
C ALA A 197 -0.95 6.34 12.47
N LEU A 198 -0.35 7.50 12.20
CA LEU A 198 1.04 7.79 12.54
C LEU A 198 1.17 8.28 14.00
N GLU A 199 2.16 7.80 14.72
CA GLU A 199 2.52 8.30 16.05
C GLU A 199 3.02 9.74 16.00
N VAL A 200 2.79 10.49 17.08
CA VAL A 200 3.41 11.81 17.22
C VAL A 200 4.93 11.65 17.24
N GLY A 201 5.61 12.44 16.41
CA GLY A 201 7.06 12.34 16.21
C GLY A 201 7.49 11.28 15.19
N GLY A 202 6.56 10.43 14.72
CA GLY A 202 6.76 9.44 13.67
C GLY A 202 6.91 10.04 12.28
N TYR A 203 7.27 9.21 11.31
CA TYR A 203 7.60 9.62 9.94
C TYR A 203 6.64 9.06 8.89
N LEU A 204 6.06 9.94 8.07
CA LEU A 204 5.42 9.59 6.81
C LEU A 204 6.42 9.79 5.67
N VAL A 205 6.62 8.77 4.84
CA VAL A 205 7.55 8.78 3.71
C VAL A 205 6.76 8.59 2.42
N LEU A 206 6.85 9.58 1.53
CA LEU A 206 6.20 9.56 0.22
C LEU A 206 7.22 9.40 -0.91
N GLY A 207 6.76 9.06 -2.11
CA GLY A 207 7.59 9.14 -3.30
C GLY A 207 7.84 10.60 -3.68
N TYR A 208 8.99 10.88 -4.31
CA TYR A 208 9.35 12.24 -4.70
C TYR A 208 8.27 12.98 -5.53
N PRO A 209 7.60 12.36 -6.52
CA PRO A 209 6.53 13.03 -7.26
C PRO A 209 5.28 13.34 -6.42
N GLU A 210 5.09 12.64 -5.30
CA GLU A 210 3.91 12.73 -4.44
C GLU A 210 4.08 13.78 -3.33
N ALA A 211 5.31 14.17 -3.03
CA ALA A 211 5.62 15.19 -2.04
C ALA A 211 4.90 16.52 -2.29
N THR A 212 4.68 16.85 -3.57
CA THR A 212 3.95 18.07 -3.99
C THR A 212 2.46 18.02 -3.69
N LEU A 213 1.89 16.82 -3.49
CA LEU A 213 0.50 16.62 -3.14
C LEU A 213 0.22 16.90 -1.65
N LEU A 214 1.28 16.98 -0.82
CA LEU A 214 1.13 17.01 0.62
C LEU A 214 1.18 18.43 1.19
N ALA A 215 0.05 18.86 1.74
CA ALA A 215 -0.08 20.06 2.57
C ALA A 215 -0.96 19.75 3.80
N HIS A 216 -0.43 19.08 4.82
CA HIS A 216 -1.19 18.65 5.99
C HIS A 216 -0.74 19.42 7.26
N PRO A 217 -1.66 19.97 8.08
CA PRO A 217 -1.31 20.83 9.22
C PRO A 217 -0.44 20.12 10.27
N ASP A 218 -0.64 18.81 10.47
CA ASP A 218 0.10 18.03 11.47
C ASP A 218 1.44 17.47 10.97
N LEU A 219 1.79 17.67 9.69
CA LEU A 219 2.98 17.09 9.08
C LEU A 219 3.99 18.17 8.67
N VAL A 220 5.18 18.12 9.27
CA VAL A 220 6.28 19.02 8.93
C VAL A 220 7.22 18.32 7.96
N PRO A 221 7.49 18.90 6.77
CA PRO A 221 8.42 18.30 5.81
C PRO A 221 9.85 18.33 6.34
N LEU A 222 10.57 17.24 6.09
CA LEU A 222 12.01 17.20 6.11
C LEU A 222 12.47 17.48 4.67
N PRO A 223 13.27 18.54 4.45
CA PRO A 223 13.71 18.91 3.10
C PRO A 223 14.35 17.74 2.34
N ASP A 224 14.16 17.77 1.01
CA ASP A 224 14.88 16.95 0.02
C ASP A 224 14.69 15.42 0.06
N LEU A 225 13.90 14.88 0.99
CA LEU A 225 13.69 13.43 1.12
C LEU A 225 12.25 12.96 0.92
N ALA A 226 11.29 13.87 0.70
CA ALA A 226 9.85 13.53 0.71
C ALA A 226 9.43 12.79 2.00
N ILE A 227 10.06 13.14 3.12
CA ILE A 227 9.78 12.61 4.45
C ILE A 227 9.11 13.72 5.25
N TYR A 228 8.13 13.36 6.06
CA TYR A 228 7.35 14.29 6.87
C TYR A 228 7.25 13.75 8.29
N ARG A 229 7.45 14.61 9.28
CA ARG A 229 7.34 14.23 10.69
C ARG A 229 6.03 14.74 11.26
N LYS A 230 5.28 13.85 11.90
CA LYS A 230 4.07 14.23 12.64
C LYS A 230 4.44 15.04 13.86
N GLN A 231 3.85 16.21 14.00
CA GLN A 231 3.97 17.03 15.21
C GLN A 231 2.78 16.81 16.13
N VAL A 232 2.90 17.26 17.38
CA VAL A 232 1.77 17.27 18.31
C VAL A 232 0.70 18.22 17.76
N GLY A 233 -0.37 17.67 17.21
CA GLY A 233 -1.63 18.39 16.96
C GLY A 233 -2.62 18.13 18.09
N PHE A 234 -3.50 19.09 18.38
CA PHE A 234 -4.62 18.95 19.34
C PHE A 234 -5.76 18.05 18.79
N THR A 235 -5.44 16.94 18.15
CA THR A 235 -6.45 16.04 17.59
C THR A 235 -6.78 14.93 18.57
N LEU A 236 -8.02 14.93 19.05
CA LEU A 236 -8.57 13.84 19.87
C LEU A 236 -8.45 12.52 19.07
N PRO A 237 -8.10 11.40 19.74
CA PRO A 237 -8.15 10.10 19.09
C PRO A 237 -9.57 9.87 18.55
N LYS A 238 -9.71 9.67 17.24
CA LYS A 238 -11.00 9.26 16.67
C LYS A 238 -11.36 7.87 17.19
N PRO A 239 -12.66 7.60 17.43
CA PRO A 239 -13.10 6.27 17.81
C PRO A 239 -12.65 5.21 16.81
N ILE A 240 -12.12 4.14 17.35
CA ILE A 240 -11.77 2.89 16.67
C ILE A 240 -13.05 2.32 16.04
N ALA A 241 -13.19 2.40 14.73
CA ALA A 241 -14.26 1.69 14.03
C ALA A 241 -13.97 0.17 14.09
N PRO A 242 -14.95 -0.67 14.44
CA PRO A 242 -14.74 -2.11 14.45
C PRO A 242 -14.43 -2.62 13.03
N PRO A 243 -13.56 -3.63 12.87
CA PRO A 243 -13.40 -4.29 11.58
C PRO A 243 -14.73 -4.94 11.21
N ARG A 244 -15.23 -4.66 10.00
CA ARG A 244 -16.46 -5.28 9.49
C ARG A 244 -16.20 -5.96 8.16
N ALA A 245 -16.69 -7.19 8.08
CA ALA A 245 -16.65 -8.02 6.89
C ALA A 245 -17.88 -7.72 6.04
N GLY A 246 -17.67 -7.47 4.75
CA GLY A 246 -18.73 -7.51 3.76
C GLY A 246 -18.24 -8.32 2.58
N ARG A 247 -18.43 -9.65 2.57
CA ARG A 247 -18.36 -10.44 1.32
C ARG A 247 -19.72 -10.42 0.62
N ASP A 248 -20.80 -10.34 1.39
CA ASP A 248 -22.18 -10.44 0.93
C ASP A 248 -22.58 -9.27 0.01
N ASN A 249 -22.02 -8.07 0.22
CA ASN A 249 -22.34 -6.89 -0.58
C ASN A 249 -21.82 -6.96 -2.03
N PHE A 250 -20.74 -7.72 -2.29
CA PHE A 250 -20.24 -7.87 -3.67
C PHE A 250 -21.19 -8.71 -4.51
N ASP A 251 -21.61 -9.87 -3.99
CA ASP A 251 -22.51 -10.77 -4.70
C ASP A 251 -23.89 -10.11 -4.91
N ALA A 252 -24.37 -9.37 -3.91
CA ALA A 252 -25.58 -8.56 -4.01
C ALA A 252 -25.44 -7.45 -5.07
N ALA A 253 -24.29 -6.78 -5.15
CA ALA A 253 -24.04 -5.77 -6.17
C ALA A 253 -24.03 -6.35 -7.60
N VAL A 254 -23.42 -7.53 -7.78
CA VAL A 254 -23.41 -8.23 -9.08
C VAL A 254 -24.82 -8.66 -9.49
N ALA A 255 -25.63 -9.13 -8.52
CA ALA A 255 -27.03 -9.48 -8.76
C ALA A 255 -27.87 -8.24 -9.14
N ALA A 256 -27.76 -7.15 -8.38
CA ALA A 256 -28.43 -5.88 -8.68
C ALA A 256 -28.05 -5.36 -10.08
N HIS A 257 -26.76 -5.43 -10.45
CA HIS A 257 -26.31 -5.03 -11.79
C HIS A 257 -26.95 -5.90 -12.89
N SER A 258 -26.99 -7.21 -12.68
CA SER A 258 -27.59 -8.16 -13.63
C SER A 258 -29.10 -7.96 -13.79
N ASN A 259 -29.77 -7.46 -12.75
CA ASN A 259 -31.20 -7.14 -12.74
C ASN A 259 -31.51 -5.74 -13.30
N GLY A 260 -30.50 -4.95 -13.68
CA GLY A 260 -30.67 -3.57 -14.17
C GLY A 260 -30.87 -2.52 -13.06
N GLU A 261 -30.67 -2.88 -11.79
CA GLU A 261 -30.77 -2.00 -10.62
C GLU A 261 -29.45 -1.25 -10.41
N LEU A 262 -29.10 -0.37 -11.35
CA LEU A 262 -27.77 0.24 -11.42
C LEU A 262 -27.40 1.08 -10.19
N GLU A 263 -28.33 1.86 -9.63
CA GLU A 263 -28.09 2.66 -8.43
C GLU A 263 -27.82 1.79 -7.19
N LEU A 264 -28.57 0.70 -7.03
CA LEU A 264 -28.39 -0.24 -5.92
C LEU A 264 -27.08 -1.04 -6.08
N ALA A 265 -26.78 -1.48 -7.30
CA ALA A 265 -25.50 -2.12 -7.60
C ALA A 265 -24.33 -1.18 -7.32
N GLU A 266 -24.49 0.11 -7.64
CA GLU A 266 -23.50 1.14 -7.36
C GLU A 266 -23.29 1.32 -5.86
N GLN A 267 -24.38 1.43 -5.11
CA GLN A 267 -24.34 1.56 -3.66
C GLN A 267 -23.66 0.34 -3.01
N LEU A 268 -24.14 -0.87 -3.28
CA LEU A 268 -23.65 -2.12 -2.67
C LEU A 268 -22.18 -2.40 -3.02
N LEU A 269 -21.77 -2.13 -4.27
CA LEU A 269 -20.38 -2.31 -4.64
C LEU A 269 -19.53 -1.21 -4.01
N SER A 270 -20.03 0.02 -3.92
CA SER A 270 -19.31 1.08 -3.23
C SER A 270 -19.14 0.78 -1.74
N GLU A 271 -20.15 0.22 -1.08
CA GLU A 271 -20.08 -0.24 0.31
C GLU A 271 -19.05 -1.38 0.43
N TYR A 272 -19.14 -2.40 -0.43
CA TYR A 272 -18.16 -3.49 -0.49
C TYR A 272 -16.72 -2.98 -0.68
N LEU A 273 -16.50 -2.08 -1.63
CA LEU A 273 -15.18 -1.54 -1.97
C LEU A 273 -14.61 -0.65 -0.87
N ARG A 274 -15.48 0.03 -0.13
CA ARG A 274 -15.13 0.75 1.09
C ARG A 274 -15.03 -0.17 2.30
N GLY A 275 -15.39 -1.44 2.25
CA GLY A 275 -15.45 -2.28 3.46
C GLY A 275 -16.56 -1.87 4.45
N GLU A 276 -17.58 -1.17 3.96
CA GLU A 276 -18.80 -0.86 4.69
C GLU A 276 -19.74 -2.09 4.61
N PRO A 277 -20.42 -2.46 5.72
CA PRO A 277 -21.38 -3.56 5.78
C PRO A 277 -22.67 -3.24 5.04
#